data_AF-A0A2E7K294-F1
#
_entry.id   AF-A0A2E7K294-F1
#
_cell.length_a   1.000
_cell.length_b   1.000
_cell.length_c   1.000
_cell.angle_alpha   90.00
_cell.angle_beta   90.00
_cell.angle_gamma   90.00
#
_symmetry.space_group_name_H-M   'P 1'
#
loop_
_entity.id
_entity.type
_entity.pdbx_description
1 polymer ?
#
loop_
_entity_poly.entity_id
_entity_poly.type
_entity_poly.pdbx_seq_one_letter_code
_entity_poly.pdbx_strand_id
1 'polypeptide(L)'
;MASNPYADMMKAWNQFKVPTFDYNQFASVQQRNMEAFSAANQLVAEGVQTASRRQAELARANMEELLKTTKEMMTGASPEVNTKKQTELAKSLFDSSLSNMREMSEMFAKSGFEAFDIINKRTSESIDEFQKTAKNAA
;
A
#
# COMPACT_ATOMS: atom_id res chain seq x y z
N MET A 1 26.09 7.52 62.44
CA MET A 1 26.85 7.39 61.19
C MET A 1 25.94 7.86 60.07
N ALA A 2 26.31 8.90 59.32
CA ALA A 2 25.45 9.44 58.27
C ALA A 2 25.36 8.43 57.12
N SER A 3 24.15 7.98 56.81
CA SER A 3 23.85 7.20 55.62
C SER A 3 24.28 8.00 54.39
N ASN A 4 25.15 7.45 53.55
CA ASN A 4 25.56 8.10 52.31
C ASN A 4 24.43 7.90 51.29
N PRO A 5 23.63 8.95 50.98
CA PRO A 5 22.45 8.82 50.14
C PRO A 5 22.80 8.33 48.72
N TYR A 6 24.04 8.55 48.25
CA TYR A 6 24.52 7.98 47.00
C TYR A 6 24.73 6.46 47.09
N ALA A 7 25.27 5.96 48.21
CA ALA A 7 25.47 4.52 48.41
C ALA A 7 24.13 3.78 48.57
N ASP A 8 23.15 4.41 49.23
CA ASP A 8 21.80 3.86 49.36
C ASP A 8 21.02 3.91 48.05
N MET A 9 21.19 4.97 47.25
CA MET A 9 20.67 5.05 45.88
C MET A 9 21.28 3.97 44.98
N MET A 10 22.60 3.75 45.04
CA MET A 10 23.27 2.71 44.25
C MET A 10 22.88 1.30 44.71
N LYS A 11 22.64 1.09 46.02
CA LYS A 11 22.08 -0.16 46.53
C LYS A 11 20.64 -0.38 46.07
N ALA A 12 19.80 0.65 46.13
CA ALA A 12 18.43 0.59 45.64
C ALA A 12 18.41 0.30 44.13
N TRP A 13 19.30 0.91 43.35
CA TRP A 13 19.49 0.63 41.93
C TRP A 13 19.98 -0.80 41.66
N ASN A 14 20.93 -1.33 42.41
CA ASN A 14 21.38 -2.73 42.26
C ASN A 14 20.35 -3.76 42.73
N GLN A 15 19.49 -3.38 43.69
CA GLN A 15 18.37 -4.21 44.16
C GLN A 15 17.19 -4.17 43.17
N PHE A 16 16.99 -3.05 42.49
CA PHE A 16 16.22 -2.96 41.27
C PHE A 16 17.04 -3.59 40.14
N LYS A 17 17.11 -4.92 40.09
CA LYS A 17 17.61 -5.61 38.90
C LYS A 17 16.74 -5.16 37.73
N VAL A 18 17.16 -4.13 37.01
CA VAL A 18 16.59 -3.78 35.72
C VAL A 18 16.79 -5.03 34.88
N PRO A 19 15.71 -5.68 34.41
CA PRO A 19 15.83 -6.85 33.56
C PRO A 19 16.83 -6.49 32.47
N THR A 20 17.91 -7.25 32.33
CA THR A 20 18.97 -7.00 31.34
C THR A 20 18.30 -6.76 29.99
N PHE A 21 18.27 -5.51 29.57
CA PHE A 21 17.60 -5.09 28.34
C PHE A 21 18.38 -5.73 27.19
N ASP A 22 17.74 -6.66 26.48
CA ASP A 22 18.38 -7.33 25.35
C ASP A 22 18.40 -6.39 24.14
N TYR A 23 19.46 -5.59 24.05
CA TYR A 23 19.68 -4.64 22.96
C TYR A 23 19.70 -5.31 21.59
N ASN A 24 20.14 -6.57 21.49
CA ASN A 24 20.15 -7.32 20.24
C ASN A 24 18.73 -7.71 19.83
N GLN A 25 17.93 -8.17 20.78
CA GLN A 25 16.51 -8.44 20.54
C GLN A 25 15.78 -7.16 20.13
N PHE A 26 16.00 -6.04 20.83
CA PHE A 26 15.40 -4.75 20.48
C PHE A 26 15.80 -4.28 19.08
N ALA A 27 17.08 -4.36 18.72
CA ALA A 27 17.56 -4.00 17.38
C ALA A 27 16.89 -4.87 16.30
N SER A 28 16.72 -6.18 16.55
CA SER A 28 16.03 -7.08 15.61
C SER A 28 14.55 -6.75 15.44
N VAL A 29 13.87 -6.31 16.50
CA VAL A 29 12.47 -5.85 16.48
C VAL A 29 12.33 -4.60 15.63
N GLN A 30 13.24 -3.64 15.82
CA GLN A 30 13.25 -2.41 15.01
C GLN A 30 13.56 -2.67 13.54
N GLN A 31 14.48 -3.59 13.26
CA GLN A 31 14.75 -4.04 11.89
C GLN A 31 13.49 -4.62 11.24
N ARG A 32 12.79 -5.55 11.91
CA ARG A 32 11.52 -6.12 11.41
C ARG A 32 10.45 -5.06 11.18
N ASN A 33 10.37 -4.04 12.04
CA ASN A 33 9.47 -2.90 11.84
C ASN A 33 9.79 -2.16 10.54
N MET A 34 11.07 -1.81 10.33
CA MET A 34 11.50 -1.10 9.13
C MET A 34 11.24 -1.92 7.85
N GLU A 35 11.49 -3.23 7.89
CA GLU A 35 11.21 -4.14 6.78
C GLU A 35 9.72 -4.18 6.44
N ALA A 36 8.85 -4.26 7.45
CA ALA A 36 7.40 -4.24 7.26
C ALA A 36 6.92 -2.91 6.64
N PHE A 37 7.41 -1.77 7.13
CA PHE A 37 7.10 -0.46 6.54
C PHE A 37 7.62 -0.33 5.12
N SER A 38 8.83 -0.80 4.85
CA SER A 38 9.41 -0.80 3.51
C SER A 38 8.59 -1.64 2.55
N ALA A 39 8.18 -2.85 2.95
CA ALA A 39 7.36 -3.74 2.13
C ALA A 39 5.97 -3.14 1.85
N ALA A 40 5.32 -2.54 2.85
CA ALA A 40 4.05 -1.85 2.67
C ALA A 40 4.16 -0.68 1.68
N ASN A 41 5.22 0.15 1.80
CA ASN A 41 5.47 1.24 0.86
C ASN A 41 5.76 0.75 -0.56
N GLN A 42 6.47 -0.37 -0.69
CA GLN A 42 6.76 -0.97 -1.99
C GLN A 42 5.46 -1.43 -2.69
N LEU A 43 4.54 -2.07 -1.99
CA LEU A 43 3.24 -2.46 -2.57
C LEU A 43 2.44 -1.25 -3.06
N VAL A 44 2.44 -0.15 -2.31
CA VAL A 44 1.78 1.10 -2.73
C VAL A 44 2.44 1.65 -4.01
N ALA A 45 3.78 1.67 -4.06
CA ALA A 45 4.52 2.14 -5.23
C ALA A 45 4.26 1.25 -6.47
N GLU A 46 4.23 -0.07 -6.29
CA GLU A 46 3.88 -1.03 -7.35
C GLU A 46 2.43 -0.85 -7.82
N GLY A 47 1.50 -0.56 -6.91
CA GLY A 47 0.11 -0.22 -7.24
C GLY A 47 0.02 1.01 -8.15
N VAL A 48 0.73 2.09 -7.81
CA VAL A 48 0.80 3.32 -8.63
C VAL A 48 1.44 3.05 -9.99
N GLN A 49 2.51 2.26 -10.03
CA GLN A 49 3.17 1.92 -11.29
C GLN A 49 2.25 1.09 -12.19
N THR A 50 1.54 0.12 -11.62
CA THR A 50 0.58 -0.74 -12.34
C THR A 50 -0.57 0.10 -12.90
N ALA A 51 -1.16 0.98 -12.08
CA ALA A 51 -2.16 1.95 -12.49
C ALA A 51 -1.69 2.82 -13.67
N SER A 52 -0.45 3.33 -13.60
CA SER A 52 0.13 4.18 -14.65
C SER A 52 0.30 3.44 -15.98
N ARG A 53 0.79 2.19 -15.94
CA ARG A 53 0.91 1.34 -17.13
C ARG A 53 -0.46 1.08 -17.74
N ARG A 54 -1.44 0.78 -16.90
CA ARG A 54 -2.81 0.52 -17.34
C ARG A 54 -3.46 1.73 -18.01
N GLN A 55 -3.25 2.92 -17.45
CA GLN A 55 -3.76 4.16 -18.06
C GLN A 55 -3.11 4.44 -19.43
N ALA A 56 -1.83 4.09 -19.61
CA ALA A 56 -1.16 4.21 -20.91
C ALA A 56 -1.69 3.19 -21.96
N GLU A 57 -2.07 1.98 -21.54
CA GLU A 57 -2.72 1.00 -22.43
C GLU A 57 -4.10 1.48 -22.87
N LEU A 58 -4.91 1.98 -21.94
CA LEU A 58 -6.24 2.50 -22.24
C LEU A 58 -6.18 3.72 -23.17
N ALA A 59 -5.22 4.61 -22.97
CA ALA A 59 -5.01 5.76 -23.85
C ALA A 59 -4.70 5.32 -25.30
N ARG A 60 -3.86 4.29 -25.48
CA ARG A 60 -3.57 3.73 -26.81
C ARG A 60 -4.82 3.12 -27.44
N ALA A 61 -5.55 2.30 -26.70
CA ALA A 61 -6.77 1.66 -27.17
C ALA A 61 -7.83 2.70 -27.62
N ASN A 62 -8.05 3.74 -26.81
CA ASN A 62 -8.99 4.81 -27.13
C ASN A 62 -8.57 5.59 -28.39
N MET A 63 -7.26 5.85 -28.59
CA MET A 63 -6.78 6.51 -29.81
C MET A 63 -6.98 5.64 -31.06
N GLU A 64 -6.71 4.33 -30.97
CA GLU A 64 -6.93 3.40 -32.07
C GLU A 64 -8.42 3.35 -32.47
N GLU A 65 -9.32 3.29 -31.49
CA GLU A 65 -10.76 3.31 -31.72
C GLU A 65 -11.24 4.63 -32.35
N LEU A 66 -10.71 5.76 -31.89
CA LEU A 66 -11.04 7.07 -32.45
C LEU A 66 -10.58 7.19 -33.92
N LEU A 67 -9.35 6.76 -34.22
CA LEU A 67 -8.81 6.78 -35.58
C LEU A 67 -9.62 5.87 -36.52
N LYS A 68 -9.98 4.67 -36.04
CA LYS A 68 -10.83 3.73 -36.78
C LYS A 68 -12.20 4.35 -37.07
N THR A 69 -12.87 4.87 -36.06
CA THR A 69 -14.21 5.48 -36.19
C THR A 69 -14.18 6.68 -37.15
N THR A 70 -13.16 7.53 -37.05
CA THR A 70 -12.99 8.69 -37.93
C THR A 70 -12.82 8.27 -39.39
N LYS A 71 -11.92 7.31 -39.67
CA LYS A 71 -11.70 6.76 -41.02
C LYS A 71 -12.99 6.16 -41.59
N GLU A 72 -13.74 5.47 -40.75
CA GLU A 72 -15.01 4.86 -41.10
C GLU A 72 -16.13 5.89 -41.37
N MET A 73 -16.16 7.01 -40.65
CA MET A 73 -17.09 8.12 -40.92
C MET A 73 -16.75 8.85 -42.22
N MET A 74 -15.46 9.01 -42.54
CA MET A 74 -15.01 9.61 -43.82
C MET A 74 -15.33 8.75 -45.05
N THR A 75 -15.53 7.44 -44.85
CA THR A 75 -15.87 6.49 -45.93
C THR A 75 -17.37 6.19 -46.00
N GLY A 76 -18.16 6.60 -45.00
CA GLY A 76 -19.62 6.45 -44.95
C GLY A 76 -20.35 7.53 -45.75
N ALA A 77 -21.14 7.13 -46.75
CA ALA A 77 -21.75 8.04 -47.72
C ALA A 77 -23.06 8.72 -47.26
N SER A 78 -23.66 8.34 -46.10
CA SER A 78 -24.95 8.90 -45.66
C SER A 78 -24.91 9.53 -44.24
N PRO A 79 -25.65 10.63 -44.00
CA PRO A 79 -25.75 11.26 -42.69
C PRO A 79 -26.23 10.33 -41.57
N GLU A 80 -27.18 9.43 -41.84
CA GLU A 80 -27.70 8.46 -40.85
C GLU A 80 -26.63 7.49 -40.34
N VAL A 81 -25.73 7.03 -41.23
CA VAL A 81 -24.61 6.17 -40.83
C VAL A 81 -23.65 6.92 -39.90
N ASN A 82 -23.42 8.21 -40.17
CA ASN A 82 -22.57 9.04 -39.32
C ASN A 82 -23.18 9.32 -37.95
N THR A 83 -24.49 9.57 -37.85
CA THR A 83 -25.17 9.78 -36.55
C THR A 83 -25.15 8.51 -35.69
N LYS A 84 -25.37 7.34 -36.30
CA LYS A 84 -25.28 6.05 -35.60
C LYS A 84 -23.86 5.81 -35.05
N LYS A 85 -22.83 6.07 -35.84
CA LYS A 85 -21.42 5.93 -35.41
C LYS A 85 -21.02 6.89 -34.30
N GLN A 86 -21.51 8.13 -34.33
CA GLN A 86 -21.28 9.07 -33.21
C GLN A 86 -21.88 8.54 -31.90
N THR A 87 -23.07 7.95 -31.97
CA THR A 87 -23.74 7.37 -30.80
C THR A 87 -22.99 6.13 -30.29
N GLU A 88 -22.53 5.26 -31.19
CA GLU A 88 -21.73 4.07 -30.85
C GLU A 88 -20.39 4.47 -30.21
N LEU A 89 -19.70 5.48 -30.76
CA LEU A 89 -18.48 6.02 -30.18
C LEU A 89 -18.71 6.59 -28.78
N ALA A 90 -19.78 7.38 -28.59
CA ALA A 90 -20.11 7.95 -27.29
C ALA A 90 -20.38 6.86 -26.25
N LYS A 91 -21.11 5.81 -26.64
CA LYS A 91 -21.38 4.66 -25.77
C LYS A 91 -20.09 3.91 -25.43
N SER A 92 -19.24 3.64 -26.41
CA SER A 92 -17.97 2.95 -26.19
C SER A 92 -17.04 3.71 -25.24
N LEU A 93 -16.91 5.02 -25.43
CA LEU A 93 -16.13 5.89 -24.55
C LEU A 93 -16.68 5.90 -23.12
N PHE A 94 -18.01 5.88 -22.95
CA PHE A 94 -18.64 5.81 -21.64
C PHE A 94 -18.38 4.46 -20.96
N ASP A 95 -18.59 3.35 -21.66
CA ASP A 95 -18.37 1.99 -21.15
C ASP A 95 -16.88 1.79 -20.78
N SER A 96 -15.96 2.26 -21.62
CA SER A 96 -14.50 2.25 -21.38
C SER A 96 -14.14 3.06 -20.13
N SER A 97 -14.70 4.26 -19.97
CA SER A 97 -14.46 5.12 -18.80
C SER A 97 -14.97 4.49 -17.50
N LEU A 98 -16.16 3.88 -17.53
CA LEU A 98 -16.72 3.19 -16.37
C LEU A 98 -15.90 1.96 -15.98
N SER A 99 -15.46 1.17 -16.97
CA SER A 99 -14.59 0.01 -16.75
C SER A 99 -13.26 0.45 -16.14
N ASN A 100 -12.64 1.51 -16.67
CA ASN A 100 -11.38 2.06 -16.14
C ASN A 100 -11.53 2.52 -14.68
N MET A 101 -12.62 3.22 -14.35
CA MET A 101 -12.88 3.66 -12.98
C MET A 101 -12.98 2.49 -12.00
N ARG A 102 -13.65 1.40 -12.38
CA ARG A 102 -13.76 0.18 -11.56
C ARG A 102 -12.40 -0.48 -11.36
N GLU A 103 -11.69 -0.74 -12.45
CA GLU A 103 -10.38 -1.39 -12.42
C GLU A 103 -9.37 -0.59 -11.57
N MET A 104 -9.36 0.73 -11.72
CA MET A 104 -8.51 1.62 -10.93
C MET A 104 -8.85 1.58 -9.44
N SER A 105 -10.14 1.57 -9.10
CA SER A 105 -10.60 1.46 -7.71
C SER A 105 -10.18 0.13 -7.10
N GLU A 106 -10.31 -0.97 -7.86
CA GLU A 106 -9.90 -2.30 -7.42
C GLU A 106 -8.39 -2.39 -7.20
N MET A 107 -7.57 -1.83 -8.09
CA MET A 107 -6.11 -1.79 -7.93
C MET A 107 -5.72 -1.03 -6.66
N PHE A 108 -6.27 0.17 -6.45
CA PHE A 108 -5.95 0.96 -5.25
C PHE A 108 -6.44 0.30 -3.96
N ALA A 109 -7.66 -0.26 -3.97
CA ALA A 109 -8.19 -0.98 -2.82
C ALA A 109 -7.30 -2.18 -2.47
N LYS A 110 -6.90 -2.97 -3.48
CA LYS A 110 -6.03 -4.13 -3.29
C LYS A 110 -4.68 -3.74 -2.69
N SER A 111 -3.96 -2.79 -3.29
CA SER A 111 -2.66 -2.33 -2.74
C SER A 111 -2.80 -1.78 -1.33
N GLY A 112 -3.89 -1.08 -1.02
CA GLY A 112 -4.19 -0.58 0.32
C GLY A 112 -4.43 -1.68 1.35
N PHE A 113 -5.23 -2.69 1.00
CA PHE A 113 -5.49 -3.84 1.88
C PHE A 113 -4.23 -4.70 2.09
N GLU A 114 -3.45 -4.98 1.05
CA GLU A 114 -2.22 -5.76 1.19
C GLU A 114 -1.18 -5.03 2.06
N ALA A 115 -1.04 -3.70 1.90
CA ALA A 115 -0.20 -2.89 2.78
C ALA A 115 -0.72 -2.89 4.23
N PHE A 116 -2.03 -2.78 4.43
CA PHE A 116 -2.65 -2.86 5.76
C PHE A 116 -2.40 -4.22 6.43
N ASP A 117 -2.52 -5.32 5.69
CA ASP A 117 -2.31 -6.67 6.21
C ASP A 117 -0.86 -6.87 6.70
N ILE A 118 0.12 -6.33 5.98
CA ILE A 118 1.54 -6.35 6.42
C ILE A 118 1.70 -5.63 7.76
N ILE A 119 1.16 -4.42 7.88
CA ILE A 119 1.27 -3.62 9.10
C ILE A 119 0.53 -4.30 10.26
N ASN A 120 -0.69 -4.79 10.03
CA ASN A 120 -1.49 -5.49 11.03
C ASN A 120 -0.79 -6.75 11.55
N LYS A 121 -0.21 -7.55 10.64
CA LYS A 121 0.59 -8.72 11.00
C LYS A 121 1.78 -8.31 11.88
N ARG A 122 2.52 -7.26 11.50
CA ARG A 122 3.67 -6.79 12.27
C ARG A 122 3.27 -6.24 13.63
N THR A 123 2.14 -5.54 13.74
CA THR A 123 1.59 -5.08 15.02
C THR A 123 1.27 -6.27 15.93
N SER A 124 0.62 -7.31 15.39
CA SER A 124 0.31 -8.53 16.15
C SER A 124 1.59 -9.22 16.65
N GLU A 125 2.59 -9.38 15.79
CA GLU A 125 3.89 -9.94 16.16
C GLU A 125 4.61 -9.09 17.22
N SER A 126 4.48 -7.76 17.17
CA SER A 126 5.07 -6.85 18.17
C SER A 126 4.44 -7.02 19.55
N ILE A 127 3.12 -7.27 19.61
CA ILE A 127 2.41 -7.57 20.86
C ILE A 127 2.91 -8.88 21.45
N ASP A 128 3.08 -9.92 20.62
CA ASP A 128 3.61 -11.22 21.07
C ASP A 128 5.06 -11.12 21.57
N GLU A 129 5.90 -10.32 20.89
CA GLU A 129 7.26 -10.03 21.32
C GLU A 129 7.28 -9.34 22.69
N PHE A 130 6.44 -8.32 22.88
CA PHE A 130 6.31 -7.63 24.17
C PHE A 130 5.86 -8.56 25.29
N GLN A 131 4.86 -9.43 25.03
CA GLN A 131 4.40 -10.42 26.00
C GLN A 131 5.51 -11.41 26.39
N LYS A 132 6.34 -11.84 25.44
CA LYS A 132 7.49 -12.71 25.72
C LYS A 132 8.52 -12.01 26.59
N THR A 133 8.87 -10.76 26.26
CA THR A 133 9.80 -9.97 27.07
C THR A 133 9.27 -9.73 28.48
N ALA A 134 7.98 -9.43 28.65
CA ALA A 134 7.36 -9.26 29.96
C ALA A 134 7.36 -10.54 30.80
N LYS A 135 7.12 -11.71 30.19
CA LYS A 135 7.21 -13.02 30.88
C LYS A 135 8.64 -13.39 31.28
N ASN A 136 9.64 -12.98 30.51
CA ASN A 136 11.05 -13.23 30.84
C ASN A 136 11.60 -12.29 31.93
N ALA A 137 10.89 -11.19 32.21
CA ALA A 137 11.25 -10.21 33.24
C ALA A 137 10.58 -10.47 34.61
N ALA A 138 9.61 -11.38 34.67
CA ALA A 138 8.92 -11.84 35.89
C ALA A 138 9.60 -13.09 36.46
#